data_AF-S6SW03-F1
#
_entry.id   AF-S6SW03-F1
#
_cell.length_a   1.000
_cell.length_b   1.000
_cell.length_c   1.000
_cell.angle_alpha   90.00
_cell.angle_beta   90.00
_cell.angle_gamma   90.00
#
_symmetry.space_group_name_H-M   'P 1'
#
loop_
_entity.id
_entity.type
_entity.pdbx_description
1 polymer ?
#
loop_
_entity_poly.entity_id
_entity_poly.type
_entity_poly.pdbx_seq_one_letter_code
_entity_poly.pdbx_strand_id
1 'polypeptide(L)'
;EPIGERDRAMLEVLYACGLRVTELISLTLEQVNLRQGVLRVMGKGSKERLVPMGEEAIVWVERYMRGARDELLGSKPSDVLFPSTRGDQMTRQTFWHRIKHQATVAGIGKSLSPHTLRHAFATHLLNHGADLRVVQMLLGHSDLSTTQIYTHVARARLQEMHAKHHPRG
;
A
#
# COMPACT_ATOMS: atom_id res chain seq x y z
N GLU A 1 12.88 14.01 7.97
CA GLU A 1 12.58 14.81 6.75
C GLU A 1 11.19 14.41 6.24
N PRO A 2 10.26 15.36 6.04
CA PRO A 2 8.86 15.06 5.70
C PRO A 2 8.68 14.22 4.43
N ILE A 3 9.50 14.49 3.41
CA ILE A 3 9.49 13.75 2.14
C ILE A 3 9.88 12.28 2.36
N GLY A 4 10.91 12.03 3.19
CA GLY A 4 11.36 10.68 3.50
C GLY A 4 10.30 9.86 4.23
N GLU A 5 9.61 10.45 5.20
CA GLU A 5 8.52 9.78 5.94
C GLU A 5 7.32 9.50 5.03
N ARG A 6 6.93 10.45 4.18
CA ARG A 6 5.89 10.24 3.16
C ARG A 6 6.27 9.10 2.23
N ASP A 7 7.46 9.14 1.63
CA ASP A 7 7.91 8.13 0.67
C ASP A 7 7.98 6.74 1.33
N ARG A 8 8.42 6.65 2.59
CA ARG A 8 8.44 5.39 3.34
C ARG A 8 7.03 4.86 3.56
N ALA A 9 6.11 5.67 4.06
CA ALA A 9 4.72 5.28 4.26
C ALA A 9 4.05 4.82 2.95
N MET A 10 4.30 5.54 1.84
CA MET A 10 3.80 5.16 0.51
C MET A 10 4.33 3.80 0.05
N LEU A 11 5.61 3.50 0.28
CA LEU A 11 6.20 2.20 -0.08
C LEU A 11 5.62 1.06 0.75
N GLU A 12 5.44 1.25 2.06
CA GLU A 12 4.84 0.24 2.94
C GLU A 12 3.39 -0.06 2.56
N VAL A 13 2.60 0.98 2.26
CA VAL A 13 1.23 0.80 1.77
C VAL A 13 1.22 0.07 0.43
N LEU A 14 2.10 0.46 -0.51
CA LEU A 14 2.19 -0.20 -1.81
C LEU A 14 2.56 -1.67 -1.69
N TYR A 15 3.50 -1.98 -0.78
CA TYR A 15 3.98 -3.32 -0.49
C TYR A 15 2.90 -4.18 0.20
N ALA A 16 2.27 -3.68 1.26
CA ALA A 16 1.32 -4.45 2.05
C ALA A 16 -0.05 -4.61 1.37
N CYS A 17 -0.51 -3.58 0.67
CA CYS A 17 -1.87 -3.52 0.11
C CYS A 17 -1.92 -3.85 -1.39
N GLY A 18 -0.78 -3.94 -2.07
CA GLY A 18 -0.71 -4.29 -3.49
C GLY A 18 -1.39 -3.29 -4.43
N LEU A 19 -1.50 -2.03 -4.00
CA LEU A 19 -2.23 -1.01 -4.75
C LEU A 19 -1.59 -0.74 -6.12
N ARG A 20 -2.41 -0.26 -7.06
CA ARG A 20 -1.89 0.43 -8.23
C ARG A 20 -1.32 1.77 -7.80
N VAL A 21 -0.32 2.26 -8.54
CA VAL A 21 0.29 3.57 -8.26
C VAL A 21 -0.77 4.68 -8.32
N THR A 22 -1.73 4.58 -9.25
CA THR A 22 -2.84 5.52 -9.34
C THR A 22 -3.73 5.50 -8.12
N GLU A 23 -4.03 4.31 -7.58
CA GLU A 23 -4.86 4.18 -6.39
C GLU A 23 -4.14 4.78 -5.17
N LEU A 24 -2.83 4.52 -5.03
CA LEU A 24 -2.00 5.03 -3.93
C LEU A 24 -1.93 6.57 -3.92
N ILE A 25 -1.60 7.19 -5.06
CA ILE A 25 -1.42 8.65 -5.14
C ILE A 25 -2.73 9.43 -5.01
N SER A 26 -3.87 8.78 -5.24
CA SER A 26 -5.21 9.38 -5.11
C SER A 26 -5.91 9.00 -3.81
N LEU A 27 -5.23 8.33 -2.86
CA LEU A 27 -5.83 8.00 -1.57
C LEU A 27 -6.18 9.29 -0.82
N THR A 28 -7.39 9.33 -0.26
CA THR A 28 -7.83 10.39 0.64
C THR A 28 -7.84 9.91 2.09
N LEU A 29 -7.92 10.86 3.04
CA LEU A 29 -8.00 10.55 4.48
C LEU A 29 -9.20 9.66 4.82
N GLU A 30 -10.35 9.88 4.19
CA GLU A 30 -11.59 9.11 4.44
C GLU A 30 -11.46 7.64 4.01
N GLN A 31 -10.57 7.36 3.06
CA GLN A 31 -10.31 6.01 2.57
C GLN A 31 -9.41 5.20 3.51
N VAL A 32 -8.88 5.80 4.57
CA VAL A 32 -7.93 5.15 5.49
C VAL A 32 -8.56 5.00 6.88
N ASN A 33 -8.79 3.76 7.29
CA ASN A 33 -9.18 3.45 8.65
C ASN A 33 -8.03 2.74 9.38
N LEU A 34 -7.17 3.52 10.04
CA LEU A 34 -6.01 3.00 10.79
C LEU A 34 -6.44 2.17 12.00
N ARG A 35 -7.55 2.54 12.66
CA ARG A 35 -8.09 1.78 13.81
C ARG A 35 -8.50 0.37 13.42
N GLN A 36 -9.15 0.24 12.27
CA GLN A 36 -9.53 -1.05 11.70
C GLN A 36 -8.46 -1.62 10.79
N GLY A 37 -7.29 -0.98 10.60
CA GLY A 37 -6.23 -1.47 9.72
C GLY A 37 -6.66 -1.75 8.27
N VAL A 38 -7.56 -0.97 7.69
CA VAL A 38 -8.06 -1.19 6.31
C VAL A 38 -8.08 0.08 5.47
N LEU A 39 -7.85 -0.10 4.17
CA LEU A 39 -8.04 0.91 3.13
C LEU A 39 -9.30 0.61 2.32
N ARG A 40 -10.05 1.65 1.97
CA ARG A 40 -11.19 1.58 1.06
C ARG A 40 -10.77 2.09 -0.31
N VAL A 41 -10.73 1.20 -1.29
CA VAL A 41 -10.21 1.52 -2.63
C VAL A 41 -11.27 1.23 -3.70
N MET A 42 -11.38 2.13 -4.68
CA MET A 42 -12.26 1.97 -5.83
C MET A 42 -11.67 0.96 -6.82
N GLY A 43 -12.40 -0.11 -7.10
CA GLY A 43 -12.07 -1.13 -8.09
C GLY A 43 -12.69 -0.86 -9.47
N LYS A 44 -12.52 -1.83 -10.39
CA LYS A 44 -13.16 -1.80 -11.71
C LYS A 44 -14.68 -1.85 -11.55
N GLY A 45 -15.40 -0.98 -12.27
CA GLY A 45 -16.86 -0.89 -12.21
C GLY A 45 -17.40 -0.11 -11.02
N SER A 46 -16.60 0.80 -10.45
CA SER A 46 -16.97 1.67 -9.33
C SER A 46 -17.41 0.92 -8.07
N LYS A 47 -16.93 -0.31 -7.89
CA LYS A 47 -17.15 -1.08 -6.67
C LYS A 47 -16.03 -0.82 -5.68
N GLU A 48 -16.40 -0.48 -4.45
CA GLU A 48 -15.46 -0.38 -3.34
C GLU A 48 -14.95 -1.76 -2.93
N ARG A 49 -13.68 -1.83 -2.55
CA ARG A 49 -13.10 -2.99 -1.87
C ARG A 49 -12.35 -2.54 -0.63
N LEU A 50 -12.42 -3.34 0.43
CA LEU A 50 -11.57 -3.19 1.61
C LEU A 50 -10.27 -3.95 1.41
N VAL A 51 -9.15 -3.29 1.68
CA VAL A 51 -7.80 -3.85 1.57
C VAL A 51 -7.13 -3.74 2.93
N PRO A 52 -6.83 -4.87 3.60
CA PRO A 52 -6.09 -4.86 4.85
C PRO A 52 -4.71 -4.25 4.70
N MET A 53 -4.38 -3.37 5.64
CA MET A 53 -3.03 -2.85 5.81
C MET A 53 -2.20 -3.85 6.64
N GLY A 54 -0.90 -3.91 6.37
CA GLY A 54 0.03 -4.59 7.28
C GLY A 54 0.33 -3.70 8.48
N GLU A 55 0.73 -4.30 9.61
CA GLU A 55 1.08 -3.58 10.85
C GLU A 55 2.14 -2.50 10.60
N GLU A 56 3.21 -2.83 9.87
CA GLU A 56 4.24 -1.86 9.47
C GLU A 56 3.66 -0.69 8.66
N ALA A 57 2.73 -0.96 7.73
CA ALA A 57 2.10 0.10 6.95
C ALA A 57 1.25 1.02 7.84
N ILE A 58 0.57 0.48 8.84
CA ILE A 58 -0.20 1.27 9.82
C ILE A 58 0.75 2.17 10.61
N VAL A 59 1.83 1.61 11.17
CA VAL A 59 2.83 2.35 11.96
C VAL A 59 3.43 3.50 11.17
N TRP A 60 3.84 3.25 9.92
CA TRP A 60 4.43 4.30 9.09
C TRP A 60 3.43 5.36 8.64
N VAL A 61 2.19 4.98 8.33
CA VAL A 61 1.14 5.95 7.99
C VAL A 61 0.77 6.80 9.22
N GLU A 62 0.62 6.21 10.40
CA GLU A 62 0.39 6.96 11.63
C GLU A 62 1.51 7.95 11.91
N ARG A 63 2.77 7.50 11.84
CA ARG A 63 3.95 8.35 12.06
C ARG A 63 3.95 9.54 11.11
N TYR A 64 3.76 9.25 9.82
CA TYR A 64 3.68 10.27 8.77
C TYR A 64 2.55 11.29 9.03
N MET A 65 1.37 10.82 9.46
CA MET A 65 0.21 11.68 9.74
C MET A 65 0.36 12.54 11.00
N ARG A 66 1.31 12.24 11.91
CA ARG A 66 1.52 13.03 13.13
C ARG A 66 2.27 14.34 12.90
N GLY A 67 2.88 14.57 11.73
CA GLY A 67 3.57 15.84 11.47
C GLY A 67 4.01 16.04 10.03
N ALA A 68 4.67 15.05 9.43
CA ALA A 68 5.23 15.18 8.08
C ALA A 68 4.17 15.56 7.02
N ARG A 69 2.94 15.06 7.14
CA ARG A 69 1.83 15.45 6.26
C ARG A 69 1.52 16.94 6.37
N ASP A 70 1.40 17.46 7.58
CA ASP A 70 1.01 18.86 7.83
C ASP A 70 2.13 19.80 7.37
N GLU A 71 3.40 19.41 7.56
CA GLU A 71 4.55 20.14 7.00
C GLU A 71 4.53 20.21 5.46
N LEU A 72 4.09 19.14 4.79
CA LEU A 72 3.98 19.11 3.32
C LEU A 72 2.79 19.88 2.77
N LEU A 73 1.72 20.03 3.56
CA LEU A 73 0.54 20.83 3.19
C LEU A 73 0.72 22.31 3.52
N GLY A 74 1.49 22.62 4.56
CA GLY A 74 1.50 23.94 5.17
C GLY A 74 0.08 24.35 5.56
N SER A 75 -0.39 25.49 5.06
CA SER A 75 -1.73 26.01 5.35
C SER A 75 -2.80 25.56 4.35
N LYS A 76 -2.48 24.70 3.38
CA LYS A 76 -3.40 24.34 2.31
C LYS A 76 -4.37 23.24 2.74
N PRO A 77 -5.70 23.46 2.66
CA PRO A 77 -6.65 22.39 2.91
C PRO A 77 -6.57 21.34 1.80
N SER A 78 -6.40 20.08 2.18
CA SER A 78 -6.42 18.94 1.28
C SER A 78 -6.81 17.67 2.02
N ASP A 79 -7.62 16.85 1.38
CA ASP A 79 -8.01 15.51 1.81
C ASP A 79 -7.03 14.42 1.31
N VAL A 80 -6.11 14.77 0.40
CA VAL A 80 -5.12 13.84 -0.14
C VAL A 80 -4.24 13.32 0.99
N LEU A 81 -4.11 12.00 1.07
CA LEU A 81 -3.29 11.35 2.09
C LEU A 81 -1.80 11.66 1.88
N PHE A 82 -1.32 11.57 0.64
CA PHE A 82 0.08 11.76 0.26
C PHE A 82 0.27 12.94 -0.72
N PRO A 83 0.27 14.20 -0.23
CA PRO A 83 0.51 15.34 -1.08
C PRO A 83 1.98 15.40 -1.55
N SER A 84 2.17 16.08 -2.68
CA SER A 84 3.47 16.52 -3.15
C SER A 84 4.04 17.62 -2.25
N THR A 85 5.26 18.06 -2.51
CA THR A 85 5.87 19.21 -1.82
C THR A 85 5.16 20.54 -2.09
N ARG A 86 4.20 20.57 -3.02
CA ARG A 86 3.35 21.73 -3.32
C ARG A 86 1.97 21.65 -2.66
N GLY A 87 1.75 20.64 -1.82
CA GLY A 87 0.44 20.39 -1.18
C GLY A 87 -0.62 19.83 -2.13
N ASP A 88 -0.26 19.43 -3.35
CA ASP A 88 -1.18 18.87 -4.36
C ASP A 88 -1.01 17.37 -4.53
N GLN A 89 -2.01 16.68 -5.07
CA GLN A 89 -1.92 15.28 -5.46
C GLN A 89 -0.71 15.03 -6.39
N MET A 90 0.07 14.00 -6.08
CA MET A 90 1.18 13.59 -6.94
C MET A 90 0.69 13.01 -8.27
N THR A 91 1.51 13.14 -9.30
CA THR A 91 1.33 12.38 -10.55
C THR A 91 2.08 11.05 -10.48
N ARG A 92 1.64 10.07 -11.28
CA ARG A 92 2.35 8.78 -11.41
C ARG A 92 3.84 8.96 -11.69
N GLN A 93 4.19 9.92 -12.55
CA GLN A 93 5.57 10.18 -12.96
C GLN A 93 6.39 10.74 -11.78
N THR A 94 5.84 11.69 -11.03
CA THR A 94 6.52 12.24 -9.85
C THR A 94 6.78 11.18 -8.79
N PHE A 95 5.81 10.30 -8.52
CA PHE A 95 6.01 9.20 -7.58
C PHE A 95 7.01 8.16 -8.12
N TRP A 96 6.98 7.87 -9.41
CA TRP A 96 7.96 6.96 -10.03
C TRP A 96 9.40 7.48 -9.91
N HIS A 97 9.60 8.80 -10.04
CA HIS A 97 10.91 9.41 -9.80
C HIS A 97 11.37 9.21 -8.34
N ARG A 98 10.45 9.30 -7.36
CA ARG A 98 10.77 8.99 -5.95
C ARG A 98 11.19 7.54 -5.76
N ILE A 99 10.47 6.58 -6.36
CA ILE A 99 10.84 5.16 -6.31
C ILE A 99 12.25 4.94 -6.88
N LYS A 100 12.56 5.52 -8.05
CA LYS A 100 13.90 5.41 -8.64
C LYS A 100 14.98 6.00 -7.74
N HIS A 101 14.72 7.16 -7.15
CA HIS A 101 15.63 7.77 -6.19
C HIS A 101 15.90 6.85 -5.00
N GLN A 102 14.86 6.29 -4.38
CA GLN A 102 15.02 5.36 -3.26
C GLN A 102 15.76 4.08 -3.66
N ALA A 103 15.53 3.59 -4.89
CA ALA A 103 16.27 2.45 -5.41
C ALA A 103 17.77 2.74 -5.57
N THR A 104 18.13 3.93 -6.05
CA THR A 104 19.53 4.38 -6.14
C THR A 104 20.16 4.47 -4.75
N VAL A 105 19.47 5.09 -3.78
CA VAL A 105 19.94 5.20 -2.39
C VAL A 105 20.14 3.81 -1.76
N ALA A 106 19.27 2.85 -2.08
CA ALA A 106 19.36 1.47 -1.62
C ALA A 106 20.40 0.62 -2.40
N GLY A 107 21.12 1.19 -3.38
CA GLY A 107 22.11 0.45 -4.18
C GLY A 107 21.52 -0.55 -5.17
N ILE A 108 20.26 -0.41 -5.56
CA ILE A 108 19.58 -1.32 -6.49
C ILE A 108 19.96 -0.95 -7.93
N GLY A 109 20.91 -1.69 -8.51
CA GLY A 109 21.37 -1.50 -9.89
C GLY A 109 20.48 -2.12 -10.99
N LYS A 110 19.40 -2.83 -10.63
CA LYS A 110 18.48 -3.46 -11.60
C LYS A 110 17.47 -2.45 -12.13
N SER A 111 17.11 -2.58 -13.41
CA SER A 111 16.03 -1.80 -14.00
C SER A 111 14.71 -2.13 -13.32
N LEU A 112 14.08 -1.12 -12.73
CA LEU A 112 12.77 -1.22 -12.09
C LEU A 112 11.69 -0.76 -13.07
N SER A 113 10.54 -1.43 -12.99
CA SER A 113 9.28 -1.05 -13.64
C SER A 113 8.13 -1.25 -12.65
N PRO A 114 6.96 -0.60 -12.81
CA PRO A 114 5.84 -0.81 -11.91
C PRO A 114 5.39 -2.27 -11.80
N HIS A 115 5.56 -3.03 -12.89
CA HIS A 115 5.22 -4.46 -12.93
C HIS A 115 6.24 -5.32 -12.19
N THR A 116 7.54 -5.11 -12.43
CA THR A 116 8.61 -5.85 -11.74
C THR A 116 8.61 -5.57 -10.24
N LEU A 117 8.34 -4.32 -9.83
CA LEU A 117 8.23 -3.95 -8.43
C LEU A 117 7.05 -4.65 -7.73
N ARG A 118 5.85 -4.62 -8.32
CA ARG A 118 4.69 -5.32 -7.73
C ARG A 118 4.89 -6.83 -7.67
N HIS A 119 5.54 -7.40 -8.67
CA HIS A 119 5.84 -8.82 -8.69
C HIS A 119 6.82 -9.20 -7.57
N ALA A 120 7.92 -8.47 -7.42
CA ALA A 120 8.86 -8.66 -6.33
C ALA A 120 8.18 -8.57 -4.95
N PHE A 121 7.28 -7.60 -4.76
CA PHE A 121 6.51 -7.47 -3.53
C PHE A 121 5.55 -8.63 -3.30
N ALA A 122 4.84 -9.06 -4.33
CA ALA A 122 3.90 -10.19 -4.23
C ALA A 122 4.64 -11.48 -3.84
N THR A 123 5.77 -11.76 -4.50
CA THR A 123 6.62 -12.92 -4.18
C THR A 123 7.19 -12.82 -2.77
N HIS A 124 7.67 -11.64 -2.36
CA HIS A 124 8.23 -11.45 -1.02
C HIS A 124 7.18 -11.63 0.08
N LEU A 125 5.97 -11.11 -0.12
CA LEU A 125 4.85 -11.25 0.81
C LEU A 125 4.42 -12.71 0.96
N LEU A 126 4.40 -13.47 -0.14
CA LEU A 126 4.14 -14.92 -0.11
C LEU A 126 5.22 -15.70 0.63
N ASN A 127 6.49 -15.33 0.46
CA ASN A 127 7.60 -16.07 1.06
C ASN A 127 7.80 -15.77 2.56
N HIS A 128 7.35 -14.61 3.06
CA HIS A 128 7.71 -14.14 4.41
C HIS A 128 6.54 -13.71 5.32
N GLY A 129 5.27 -13.84 4.92
CA GLY A 129 4.18 -13.41 5.82
C GLY A 129 2.74 -13.45 5.32
N ALA A 130 2.45 -14.22 4.26
CA ALA A 130 1.07 -14.59 3.92
C ALA A 130 0.90 -16.07 4.21
N ASP A 131 -0.10 -16.40 5.04
CA ASP A 131 -0.50 -17.73 5.49
C ASP A 131 -0.21 -18.83 4.44
N LEU A 132 0.50 -19.89 4.86
CA LEU A 132 0.88 -21.05 4.02
C LEU A 132 -0.31 -21.66 3.25
N ARG A 133 -1.56 -21.46 3.72
CA ARG A 133 -2.79 -21.86 3.01
C ARG A 133 -3.06 -21.05 1.73
N VAL A 134 -2.64 -19.78 1.68
CA VAL A 134 -2.68 -18.96 0.47
C VAL A 134 -1.65 -19.47 -0.54
N VAL A 135 -0.44 -19.79 -0.09
CA VAL A 135 0.62 -20.39 -0.94
C VAL A 135 0.16 -21.73 -1.53
N GLN A 136 -0.50 -22.59 -0.74
CA GLN A 136 -0.95 -23.91 -1.18
C GLN A 136 -2.08 -23.89 -2.23
N MET A 137 -2.99 -22.91 -2.19
CA MET A 137 -3.96 -22.66 -3.27
C MET A 137 -3.32 -22.02 -4.51
N LEU A 138 -2.31 -21.16 -4.33
CA LEU A 138 -1.62 -20.48 -5.43
C LEU A 138 -0.69 -21.43 -6.21
N LEU A 139 -0.18 -22.49 -5.59
CA LEU A 139 0.59 -23.57 -6.24
C LEU A 139 -0.27 -24.52 -7.10
N GLY A 140 -1.60 -24.44 -6.99
CA GLY A 140 -2.55 -25.21 -7.81
C GLY A 140 -2.93 -24.54 -9.15
N HIS A 141 -2.48 -23.30 -9.38
CA HIS A 141 -2.77 -22.55 -10.60
C HIS A 141 -1.47 -22.18 -11.30
N SER A 142 -1.31 -22.65 -12.53
CA SER A 142 -0.10 -22.50 -13.34
C SER A 142 0.19 -21.07 -13.80
N ASP A 143 -0.68 -20.09 -13.52
CA ASP A 143 -0.39 -18.67 -13.77
C ASP A 143 -1.33 -17.75 -12.97
N LEU A 144 -0.79 -17.08 -11.94
CA LEU A 144 -1.54 -16.10 -11.14
C LEU A 144 -0.97 -14.71 -11.35
N SER A 145 -1.83 -13.79 -11.77
CA SER A 145 -1.46 -12.38 -11.83
C SER A 145 -1.16 -11.84 -10.43
N THR A 146 -0.24 -10.88 -10.32
CA THR A 146 0.08 -10.22 -9.04
C THR A 146 -1.17 -9.67 -8.34
N THR A 147 -2.18 -9.24 -9.10
CA THR A 147 -3.45 -8.74 -8.55
C THR A 147 -4.25 -9.85 -7.85
N GLN A 148 -4.24 -11.07 -8.40
CA GLN A 148 -4.90 -12.21 -7.76
C GLN A 148 -4.19 -12.58 -6.45
N ILE A 149 -2.84 -12.57 -6.43
CA ILE A 149 -2.06 -12.82 -5.20
C ILE A 149 -2.53 -11.88 -4.08
N TYR A 150 -2.53 -10.57 -4.31
CA TYR A 150 -2.99 -9.61 -3.29
C TYR A 150 -4.46 -9.78 -2.91
N THR A 151 -5.32 -10.21 -3.82
CA THR A 151 -6.73 -10.46 -3.52
C THR A 151 -6.88 -11.63 -2.56
N HIS A 152 -6.12 -12.71 -2.75
CA HIS A 152 -6.12 -13.85 -1.83
C HIS A 152 -5.54 -13.50 -0.46
N VAL A 153 -4.41 -12.78 -0.44
CA VAL A 153 -3.80 -12.32 0.83
C VAL A 153 -4.75 -11.39 1.59
N ALA A 154 -5.40 -10.44 0.90
CA ALA A 154 -6.37 -9.54 1.51
C ALA A 154 -7.58 -10.31 2.10
N ARG A 155 -8.11 -11.31 1.40
CA ARG A 155 -9.22 -12.13 1.90
C ARG A 155 -8.85 -12.90 3.17
N ALA A 156 -7.67 -13.52 3.20
CA ALA A 156 -7.19 -14.23 4.38
C ALA A 156 -7.04 -13.30 5.59
N ARG A 157 -6.41 -12.13 5.38
CA ARG A 157 -6.25 -11.12 6.44
C ARG A 157 -7.58 -10.56 6.93
N LEU A 158 -8.54 -10.29 6.03
CA LEU A 158 -9.88 -9.85 6.43
C LEU A 158 -10.59 -10.89 7.32
N GLN A 159 -10.46 -12.18 7.01
CA GLN A 159 -11.04 -13.24 7.84
C GLN A 159 -10.39 -13.29 9.23
N GLU A 160 -9.06 -13.17 9.29
CA GLU A 160 -8.33 -13.15 10.56
C GLU A 160 -8.71 -11.94 11.42
N MET A 161 -8.79 -10.75 10.81
CA MET A 161 -9.22 -9.53 11.49
C MET A 161 -10.67 -9.65 11.98
N HIS A 162 -11.56 -10.18 11.15
CA HIS A 162 -12.94 -10.45 11.57
C HIS A 162 -12.99 -11.40 12.76
N ALA A 163 -12.21 -12.49 12.75
CA ALA A 163 -12.15 -13.44 13.87
C ALA A 163 -11.58 -12.81 15.16
N LYS A 164 -10.57 -11.92 15.06
CA LYS A 164 -9.98 -11.22 16.20
C LYS A 164 -10.92 -10.18 16.82
N HIS A 165 -11.68 -9.46 15.99
CA HIS A 165 -12.58 -8.39 16.45
C HIS A 165 -14.02 -8.86 16.71
N HIS A 166 -14.43 -10.01 16.17
CA HIS A 166 -15.72 -10.65 16.40
C HIS A 166 -15.50 -12.12 16.82
N PRO A 167 -15.11 -12.38 18.09
CA PRO A 167 -14.84 -13.73 18.60
C PRO A 167 -16.10 -14.59 18.78
N ARG A 168 -17.26 -14.12 18.34
CA ARG A 168 -18.51 -14.88 18.31
C ARG A 168 -19.11 -14.71 16.91
N GLY A 169 -19.22 -15.82 16.19
CA GLY A 169 -20.11 -15.89 15.02
C GLY A 169 -21.55 -15.61 15.40
#